data_AF-C6BEF3-F1
#
_entry.id   AF-C6BEF3-F1
#
_cell.length_a   1.000
_cell.length_b   1.000
_cell.length_c   1.000
_cell.angle_alpha   90.00
_cell.angle_beta   90.00
_cell.angle_gamma   90.00
#
_symmetry.space_group_name_H-M   'P 1'
#
loop_
_entity.id
_entity.type
_entity.pdbx_description
1 polymer ?
#
loop_
_entity_poly.entity_id
_entity_poly.type
_entity_poly.pdbx_seq_one_letter_code
_entity_poly.pdbx_strand_id
1 'polypeptide(L)' 'MRLRYRLHLGDAVRQIVACGVTFDRAIEDARIPAADVEWFRQMLNTELQYLATYNYARFRLSGEEVQDWIDRGRPR' A
#
# COMPACT_ATOMS: atom_id res chain seq x y z
N MET A 1 17.57 3.76 -4.98
CA MET A 1 16.31 3.05 -5.35
C MET A 1 15.06 3.53 -4.60
N ARG A 2 15.00 3.55 -3.25
CA ARG A 2 13.76 3.80 -2.47
C ARG A 2 12.94 5.07 -2.80
N LEU A 3 13.58 6.16 -3.25
CA LEU A 3 12.83 7.37 -3.64
C LEU A 3 12.03 7.21 -4.94
N ARG A 4 12.49 6.37 -5.88
CA ARG A 4 11.88 6.25 -7.22
C ARG A 4 10.47 5.68 -7.15
N TYR A 5 10.23 4.70 -6.28
CA TYR A 5 8.94 4.01 -6.16
C TYR A 5 8.10 4.47 -4.96
N ARG A 6 8.53 5.52 -4.26
CA ARG A 6 7.82 6.01 -3.07
C ARG A 6 6.41 6.52 -3.36
N LEU A 7 6.23 7.18 -4.50
CA LEU A 7 4.92 7.65 -4.95
C LEU A 7 4.01 6.45 -5.30
N HIS A 8 4.53 5.49 -6.08
CA HIS A 8 3.82 4.26 -6.44
C HIS A 8 3.44 3.43 -5.21
N LEU A 9 4.33 3.34 -4.22
CA LEU A 9 4.10 2.63 -2.98
C LEU A 9 2.99 3.29 -2.16
N GLY A 10 3.01 4.62 -2.04
CA GLY A 10 1.98 5.33 -1.30
C GLY A 10 0.62 5.28 -1.98
N ASP A 11 0.60 5.32 -3.31
CA ASP A 11 -0.64 5.18 -4.09
C ASP A 11 -1.21 3.76 -3.96
N ALA A 12 -0.38 2.73 -4.07
CA ALA A 12 -0.81 1.33 -3.90
C ALA A 12 -1.36 1.06 -2.49
N VAL A 13 -0.70 1.57 -1.43
CA VAL A 13 -1.22 1.47 -0.05
C VAL A 13 -2.58 2.15 0.06
N ARG A 14 -2.73 3.35 -0.52
CA ARG A 14 -4.01 4.09 -0.50
C ARG A 14 -5.11 3.34 -1.26
N GLN A 15 -4.81 2.77 -2.42
CA GLN A 15 -5.79 1.99 -3.19
C GLN A 15 -6.30 0.77 -2.41
N ILE A 16 -5.41 0.06 -1.71
CA ILE A 16 -5.80 -1.11 -0.91
C ILE A 16 -6.65 -0.70 0.29
N VAL A 17 -6.23 0.35 1.01
CA VAL A 17 -6.85 0.73 2.29
C VAL A 17 -8.12 1.54 2.09
N ALA A 18 -8.09 2.56 1.22
CA ALA A 18 -9.23 3.47 1.00
C ALA A 18 -10.19 2.96 -0.07
N CYS A 19 -9.70 2.27 -1.10
CA CYS A 19 -10.53 1.79 -2.21
C CYS A 19 -10.84 0.28 -2.16
N GLY A 20 -10.24 -0.46 -1.23
CA GLY A 20 -10.43 -1.92 -1.13
C GLY A 20 -9.90 -2.70 -2.33
N VAL A 21 -8.96 -2.12 -3.08
CA VAL A 21 -8.32 -2.77 -4.23
C VAL A 21 -7.46 -3.93 -3.75
N THR A 22 -7.41 -5.01 -4.52
CA THR A 22 -6.56 -6.16 -4.17
C THR A 22 -5.08 -5.85 -4.40
N PHE A 23 -4.22 -6.60 -3.73
CA PHE A 23 -2.78 -6.42 -3.67
C PHE A 23 -2.17 -6.61 -5.05
N ASP A 24 -2.55 -7.67 -5.75
CA ASP A 24 -2.17 -7.90 -7.14
C ASP A 24 -2.60 -6.76 -8.04
N ARG A 25 -3.83 -6.27 -7.89
CA ARG A 25 -4.33 -5.17 -8.71
C ARG A 25 -3.58 -3.86 -8.46
N ALA A 26 -3.27 -3.55 -7.22
CA ALA A 26 -2.49 -2.37 -6.86
C ALA A 26 -1.05 -2.44 -7.43
N ILE A 27 -0.48 -3.63 -7.56
CA ILE A 27 0.84 -3.83 -8.19
C ILE A 27 0.75 -3.67 -9.70
N GLU A 28 -0.28 -4.21 -10.34
CA GLU A 28 -0.54 -4.00 -11.76
C GLU A 28 -0.71 -2.51 -12.09
N ASP A 29 -1.50 -1.80 -11.29
CA ASP A 29 -1.77 -0.36 -11.46
C ASP A 29 -0.53 0.51 -11.15
N ALA A 30 0.39 0.04 -10.30
CA ALA A 30 1.67 0.69 -10.06
C ALA A 30 2.62 0.66 -11.27
N ARG A 31 2.36 -0.21 -12.28
CA ARG A 31 3.11 -0.34 -13.54
C ARG A 31 4.63 -0.44 -13.34
N ILE A 32 5.03 -1.19 -12.32
CA ILE A 32 6.45 -1.38 -11.98
C ILE A 32 7.11 -2.26 -13.06
N PRO A 33 8.35 -1.97 -13.49
CA PRO A 33 9.08 -2.85 -14.39
C PRO A 33 9.20 -4.27 -13.83
N ALA A 34 9.09 -5.28 -14.69
CA ALA A 34 9.14 -6.69 -14.25
C ALA A 34 10.39 -7.04 -13.41
N ALA A 35 11.53 -6.39 -13.69
CA ALA A 35 12.77 -6.54 -12.92
C ALA A 35 12.66 -6.06 -11.45
N ASP A 36 11.75 -5.12 -11.17
CA ASP A 36 11.56 -4.50 -9.85
C ASP A 36 10.25 -4.94 -9.17
N VAL A 37 9.37 -5.68 -9.86
CA VAL A 37 8.04 -6.08 -9.35
C VAL A 37 8.13 -6.91 -8.07
N GLU A 38 9.03 -7.90 -8.00
CA GLU A 38 9.17 -8.72 -6.79
C GLU A 38 9.64 -7.91 -5.58
N TRP A 39 10.58 -6.99 -5.81
CA TRP A 39 11.05 -6.08 -4.77
C TRP A 39 9.95 -5.13 -4.30
N PHE A 40 9.15 -4.59 -5.24
CA PHE A 40 8.01 -3.74 -4.92
C PHE A 40 6.92 -4.51 -4.16
N ARG A 41 6.64 -5.76 -4.54
CA ARG A 41 5.75 -6.68 -3.82
C ARG A 41 6.15 -6.82 -2.36
N GLN A 42 7.42 -7.16 -2.09
CA GLN A 42 7.91 -7.31 -0.73
C GLN A 42 7.81 -5.99 0.06
N MET A 43 8.11 -4.87 -0.59
CA MET A 43 8.00 -3.55 0.01
C MET A 43 6.57 -3.19 0.39
N LEU A 44 5.62 -3.34 -0.54
CA LEU A 44 4.20 -3.07 -0.31
C LEU A 44 3.64 -3.95 0.81
N ASN A 45 3.97 -5.25 0.80
CA ASN A 45 3.54 -6.16 1.85
C ASN A 45 4.14 -5.79 3.22
N THR A 46 5.37 -5.30 3.25
CA THR A 46 6.02 -4.81 4.48
C THR A 46 5.30 -3.56 4.98
N GLU A 47 5.07 -2.57 4.12
CA GLU A 47 4.37 -1.35 4.52
C GLU A 47 2.95 -1.63 5.02
N LEU A 48 2.19 -2.51 4.36
CA LEU A 48 0.83 -2.89 4.80
C LEU A 48 0.83 -3.61 6.16
N GLN A 49 1.86 -4.41 6.45
CA GLN A 49 1.99 -5.05 7.77
C GLN A 49 2.30 -4.04 8.88
N TYR A 50 3.16 -3.05 8.59
CA TYR A 50 3.51 -1.96 9.50
C TYR A 50 2.55 -0.77 9.42
N LEU A 51 1.53 -0.84 8.56
CA LEU A 51 0.50 0.18 8.44
C LEU A 51 -0.34 0.12 9.71
N ALA A 52 -0.09 1.12 10.54
CA ALA A 52 -0.76 1.35 11.81
C ALA A 52 -0.99 2.85 11.98
N THR A 53 -1.61 3.22 13.09
CA THR A 53 -1.93 4.59 13.52
C THR A 53 -0.73 5.56 13.45
N TYR A 54 0.51 5.04 13.37
CA TYR A 54 1.72 5.86 13.32
C TYR A 54 2.23 6.20 11.90
N ASN A 55 1.74 5.52 10.86
CA ASN A 55 2.27 5.66 9.50
C ASN A 55 1.24 6.11 8.45
N TYR A 56 -0.06 6.15 8.79
CA TYR A 56 -1.13 6.50 7.82
C TYR A 56 -0.97 7.90 7.21
N ALA A 57 -0.45 8.86 8.00
CA ALA A 57 -0.31 10.25 7.55
C ALA A 57 0.66 10.38 6.36
N ARG A 58 1.64 9.47 6.26
CA ARG A 58 2.56 9.40 5.11
C ARG A 58 1.84 9.09 3.80
N PHE A 59 0.73 8.35 3.89
CA PHE A 59 -0.02 7.86 2.74
C PHE A 59 -1.25 8.71 2.42
N ARG A 60 -1.39 9.86 3.09
CA ARG A 60 -2.58 10.73 2.99
C ARG A 60 -3.88 9.99 3.29
N LEU A 61 -3.79 8.99 4.16
CA LEU A 61 -4.93 8.26 4.69
C LEU A 61 -5.40 8.93 5.99
N SER A 62 -6.68 8.81 6.27
CA SER A 62 -7.30 9.22 7.53
C SER A 62 -7.22 8.08 8.54
N GLY A 63 -7.18 8.41 9.83
CA GLY A 63 -7.19 7.37 10.88
C GLY A 63 -8.42 6.47 10.79
N GLU A 64 -9.56 7.02 10.37
CA GLU A 64 -10.81 6.29 10.13
C GLU A 64 -10.71 5.28 8.98
N GLU A 65 -10.13 5.65 7.84
CA GLU A 65 -9.92 4.75 6.69
C GLU A 65 -9.02 3.56 7.06
N VAL A 66 -7.95 3.82 7.83
CA VAL A 66 -7.07 2.75 8.31
C VAL A 66 -7.76 1.87 9.35
N GLN A 67 -8.57 2.47 10.23
CA GLN A 67 -9.28 1.73 11.26
C GLN A 67 -10.39 0.84 10.68
N ASP A 68 -11.16 1.32 9.70
CA ASP A 68 -12.15 0.53 8.96
C ASP A 68 -11.47 -0.63 8.20
N TRP A 69 -10.36 -0.38 7.53
CA TRP A 69 -9.59 -1.43 6.86
C TRP A 69 -9.04 -2.49 7.83
N ILE A 70 -8.57 -2.07 9.01
CA ILE A 70 -8.12 -2.99 10.06
C ILE A 70 -9.31 -3.80 10.62
N ASP A 71 -10.46 -3.17 10.84
CA ASP A 71 -11.67 -3.81 11.37
C ASP A 71 -12.19 -4.90 10.41
N ARG A 72 -12.08 -4.67 9.10
CA ARG A 72 -12.35 -5.67 8.04
C ARG A 72 -11.34 -6.82 7.98
N GLY A 73 -10.34 -6.86 8.87
CA GLY A 73 -9.34 -7.91 8.93
C GLY A 73 -8.13 -7.70 8.00
N ARG A 74 -7.87 -6.46 7.58
CA ARG A 74 -6.75 -6.09 6.68
C ARG A 74 -6.79 -6.82 5.34
N PRO A 75 -7.88 -6.69 4.56
CA PRO A 75 -7.96 -7.28 3.23
C PRO A 75 -6.81 -6.77 2.35
N ARG A 76 -6.10 -7.69 1.71
CA ARG A 76 -5.02 -7.45 0.76
C ARG A 76 -5.42 -8.12 -0.52
#